data_AF-A0A812QWU0-F1
#
_entry.id   AF-A0A812QWU0-F1
#
_cell.length_a   1.000
_cell.length_b   1.000
_cell.length_c   1.000
_cell.angle_alpha   90.00
_cell.angle_beta   90.00
_cell.angle_gamma   90.00
#
_symmetry.space_group_name_H-M   'P 1'
#
loop_
_entity.id
_entity.type
_entity.pdbx_description
1 polymer ?
#
loop_
_entity_poly.entity_id
_entity_poly.type
_entity_poly.pdbx_seq_one_letter_code
_entity_poly.pdbx_strand_id
1 'polypeptide(L)'
;DEAEKKQLQSIVENNAEGSALYRDLVHDFAHHADVFKKFSSARPPIEQLIQMIPVLKPRSYSIASSPLMHPDRIQLCVVLVDWTVETTKELRLGECTGYMRQQKPGAQIMCAVRQSAIVLPTEATRPVLMAGMGTGLAPWRAVTQERIMQHRQGTKVGPCMLFFGARYAVEYLYREEFESYVKEGVLSMHTAFSREQARKIYVQHRIIEAGEKVADYMLRQDGHFYVCGSARQVPEDIYTAMKEVIMANEKCNEEESEAILSNLKMEGRYTVEAWS
;
A
#
# COMPACT_ATOMS: atom_id res chain seq x y z
N ASP A 1 39.07 8.33 -21.75
CA ASP A 1 39.78 7.04 -21.73
C ASP A 1 39.12 6.15 -22.77
N GLU A 2 39.88 5.58 -23.72
CA GLU A 2 39.29 4.76 -24.79
C GLU A 2 38.76 3.40 -24.27
N ALA A 3 39.28 2.86 -23.18
CA ALA A 3 38.76 1.65 -22.56
C ALA A 3 37.39 1.92 -21.90
N GLU A 4 37.27 2.99 -21.11
CA GLU A 4 35.98 3.40 -20.54
C GLU A 4 34.94 3.69 -21.63
N LYS A 5 35.35 4.37 -22.70
CA LYS A 5 34.47 4.66 -23.85
C LYS A 5 33.99 3.38 -24.53
N LYS A 6 34.86 2.40 -24.75
CA LYS A 6 34.49 1.09 -25.33
C LYS A 6 33.51 0.33 -24.44
N GLN A 7 33.67 0.38 -23.12
CA GLN A 7 32.73 -0.22 -22.17
C GLN A 7 31.36 0.47 -22.18
N LEU A 8 31.32 1.80 -22.30
CA LEU A 8 30.05 2.52 -22.43
C LEU A 8 29.37 2.23 -23.78
N GLN A 9 30.14 2.14 -24.86
CA GLN A 9 29.62 1.79 -26.19
C GLN A 9 29.06 0.36 -26.23
N SER A 10 29.69 -0.59 -25.53
CA SER A 10 29.21 -1.98 -25.50
C SER A 10 27.81 -2.11 -24.91
N ILE A 11 27.45 -1.26 -23.92
CA ILE A 11 26.08 -1.18 -23.37
C ILE A 11 25.09 -0.79 -24.48
N VAL A 12 25.43 0.21 -25.29
CA VAL A 12 24.57 0.70 -26.38
C VAL A 12 24.46 -0.31 -27.52
N GLU A 13 25.56 -1.00 -27.84
CA GLU A 13 25.61 -2.07 -28.84
C GLU A 13 24.85 -3.33 -28.40
N ASN A 14 24.48 -3.42 -27.11
CA ASN A 14 23.78 -4.55 -26.51
C ASN A 14 24.47 -5.92 -26.77
N ASN A 15 25.80 -5.92 -26.75
CA ASN A 15 26.59 -7.14 -26.84
C ASN A 15 26.69 -7.82 -25.45
N ALA A 16 27.20 -9.05 -25.39
CA ALA A 16 27.19 -9.85 -24.16
C ALA A 16 27.88 -9.16 -22.96
N GLU A 17 28.99 -8.46 -23.21
CA GLU A 17 29.73 -7.70 -22.20
C GLU A 17 28.94 -6.47 -21.73
N GLY A 18 28.39 -5.70 -22.67
CA GLY A 18 27.57 -4.52 -22.37
C GLY A 18 26.29 -4.87 -21.64
N SER A 19 25.59 -5.93 -22.03
CA SER A 19 24.41 -6.40 -21.33
C SER A 19 24.74 -6.89 -19.92
N ALA A 20 25.91 -7.50 -19.69
CA ALA A 20 26.36 -7.90 -18.36
C ALA A 20 26.63 -6.67 -17.49
N LEU A 21 27.41 -5.72 -18.00
CA LEU A 21 27.70 -4.46 -17.30
C LEU A 21 26.43 -3.68 -16.96
N TYR A 22 25.47 -3.60 -17.90
CA TYR A 22 24.18 -2.96 -17.65
C TYR A 22 23.38 -3.69 -16.57
N ARG A 23 23.34 -5.03 -16.58
CA ARG A 23 22.68 -5.81 -15.54
C ARG A 23 23.30 -5.56 -14.16
N ASP A 24 24.63 -5.47 -14.07
CA ASP A 24 25.31 -5.20 -12.80
C ASP A 24 24.96 -3.80 -12.27
N LEU A 25 24.95 -2.79 -13.15
CA LEU A 25 24.55 -1.42 -12.79
C LEU A 25 23.09 -1.35 -12.31
N VAL A 26 22.19 -2.09 -12.96
CA VAL A 26 20.77 -2.19 -12.56
C VAL A 26 20.64 -2.94 -11.24
N HIS A 27 21.37 -4.04 -11.07
CA HIS A 27 21.38 -4.84 -9.85
C HIS A 27 21.82 -4.04 -8.63
N ASP A 28 22.83 -3.18 -8.80
CA ASP A 28 23.34 -2.30 -7.76
C ASP A 28 22.49 -1.04 -7.53
N PHE A 29 21.39 -0.87 -8.27
CA PHE A 29 20.57 0.34 -8.26
C PHE A 29 21.42 1.61 -8.49
N ALA A 30 22.36 1.56 -9.44
CA ALA A 30 23.26 2.65 -9.74
C ALA A 30 22.49 3.89 -10.22
N HIS A 31 22.73 5.03 -9.59
CA HIS A 31 22.20 6.32 -10.05
C HIS A 31 23.20 6.98 -11.01
N HIS A 32 22.78 8.02 -11.73
CA HIS A 32 23.63 8.72 -12.71
C HIS A 32 25.03 9.09 -12.16
N ALA A 33 25.12 9.57 -10.91
CA ALA A 33 26.41 9.91 -10.32
C ALA A 33 27.33 8.71 -10.05
N ASP A 34 26.82 7.48 -9.93
CA ASP A 34 27.63 6.27 -9.79
C ASP A 34 28.28 5.91 -11.11
N VAL A 35 27.54 6.08 -12.20
CA VAL A 35 28.06 5.90 -13.57
C VAL A 35 29.22 6.86 -13.80
N PHE A 36 29.10 8.14 -13.41
CA PHE A 36 30.20 9.11 -13.53
C PHE A 36 31.37 8.84 -12.57
N LYS A 37 31.13 8.25 -11.38
CA LYS A 37 32.21 7.80 -10.50
C LYS A 37 32.97 6.61 -11.10
N LYS A 38 32.26 5.67 -11.74
CA LYS A 38 32.84 4.48 -12.38
C LYS A 38 33.58 4.82 -13.68
N PHE A 39 33.03 5.72 -14.48
CA PHE A 39 33.60 6.18 -15.75
C PHE A 39 34.06 7.64 -15.63
N SER A 40 35.13 7.85 -14.87
CA SER A 40 35.59 9.19 -14.48
C SER A 40 36.07 10.06 -15.65
N SER A 41 36.37 9.45 -16.80
CA SER A 41 36.73 10.15 -18.03
C SER A 41 35.52 10.60 -18.85
N ALA A 42 34.31 10.10 -18.56
CA ALA A 42 33.08 10.54 -19.20
C ALA A 42 32.67 11.93 -18.69
N ARG A 43 32.85 12.96 -19.54
CA ARG A 43 32.58 14.37 -19.20
C ARG A 43 31.67 15.03 -20.25
N PRO A 44 30.40 14.60 -20.37
CA PRO A 44 29.45 15.28 -21.25
C PRO A 44 29.17 16.71 -20.75
N PRO A 45 28.84 17.66 -21.64
CA PRO A 45 28.36 18.98 -21.25
C PRO A 45 27.11 18.91 -20.37
N ILE A 46 26.97 19.85 -19.44
CA ILE A 46 25.87 19.87 -18.47
C ILE A 46 24.50 20.01 -19.15
N GLU A 47 24.45 20.69 -20.29
CA GLU A 47 23.25 20.90 -21.10
C GLU A 47 22.71 19.56 -21.62
N GLN A 48 23.60 18.64 -22.03
CA GLN A 48 23.22 17.30 -22.45
C GLN A 48 22.73 16.46 -21.27
N LEU A 49 23.38 16.59 -20.11
CA LEU A 49 22.94 15.89 -18.90
C LEU A 49 21.53 16.28 -18.47
N ILE A 50 21.22 17.58 -18.50
CA ILE A 50 19.88 18.08 -18.14
C ILE A 50 18.81 17.53 -19.09
N GLN A 51 19.14 17.34 -20.37
CA GLN A 51 18.21 16.75 -21.35
C GLN A 51 18.05 15.24 -21.18
N MET A 52 19.07 14.54 -20.67
CA MET A 52 19.07 13.09 -20.50
C MET A 52 18.46 12.63 -19.17
N ILE A 53 18.66 13.39 -18.10
CA ILE A 53 18.22 13.00 -16.75
C ILE A 53 16.72 13.31 -16.59
N PRO A 54 15.87 12.32 -16.26
CA PRO A 54 14.43 12.53 -16.11
C PRO A 54 14.13 13.40 -14.88
N VAL A 55 13.06 14.20 -15.00
CA VAL A 55 12.56 15.03 -13.89
C VAL A 55 12.12 14.16 -12.71
N LEU A 56 12.45 14.60 -11.50
CA LEU A 56 12.03 13.95 -10.27
C LEU A 56 10.50 13.94 -10.15
N LYS A 57 9.92 12.75 -10.06
CA LYS A 57 8.46 12.57 -9.92
C LYS A 57 8.02 12.71 -8.45
N PRO A 58 6.82 13.29 -8.18
CA PRO A 58 6.23 13.28 -6.85
C PRO A 58 5.92 11.84 -6.41
N ARG A 59 5.94 11.58 -5.09
CA ARG A 59 5.54 10.30 -4.49
C ARG A 59 4.19 10.47 -3.79
N SER A 60 3.27 9.56 -4.07
CA SER A 60 1.95 9.52 -3.44
C SER A 60 1.99 8.66 -2.18
N TYR A 61 1.25 9.08 -1.16
CA TYR A 61 1.03 8.33 0.07
C TYR A 61 -0.45 8.40 0.43
N SER A 62 -1.03 7.28 0.88
CA SER A 62 -2.39 7.29 1.42
C SER A 62 -2.41 8.05 2.75
N ILE A 63 -3.37 8.97 2.87
CA ILE A 63 -3.57 9.76 4.09
C ILE A 63 -4.04 8.84 5.23
N ALA A 64 -3.41 8.95 6.39
CA ALA A 64 -3.65 8.11 7.57
C ALA A 64 -4.41 8.81 8.70
N SER A 65 -5.05 9.94 8.39
CA SER A 65 -5.86 10.73 9.31
C SER A 65 -7.21 11.11 8.70
N SER A 66 -8.26 11.11 9.51
CA SER A 66 -9.56 11.69 9.13
C SER A 66 -9.53 13.22 9.32
N PRO A 67 -10.08 14.00 8.37
CA PRO A 67 -10.25 15.44 8.55
C PRO A 67 -11.26 15.79 9.65
N LEU A 68 -12.22 14.90 9.95
CA LEU A 68 -13.17 15.09 11.05
C LEU A 68 -12.50 14.97 12.42
N MET A 69 -11.47 14.11 12.54
CA MET A 69 -10.67 14.02 13.76
C MET A 69 -9.53 15.05 13.79
N HIS A 70 -8.97 15.37 12.64
CA HIS A 70 -7.72 16.10 12.46
C HIS A 70 -7.87 17.17 11.36
N PRO A 71 -8.64 18.24 11.59
CA PRO A 71 -9.00 19.21 10.52
C PRO A 71 -7.79 19.98 9.98
N ASP A 72 -6.80 20.25 10.82
CA ASP A 72 -5.65 21.10 10.48
C ASP A 72 -4.37 20.31 10.18
N ARG A 73 -4.45 18.99 10.05
CA ARG A 73 -3.25 18.15 9.84
C ARG A 73 -3.51 16.92 8.99
N ILE A 74 -2.56 16.61 8.12
CA ILE A 74 -2.47 15.34 7.39
C ILE A 74 -1.41 14.48 8.08
N GLN A 75 -1.75 13.23 8.36
CA GLN A 75 -0.82 12.25 8.91
C GLN A 75 -0.56 11.18 7.84
N LEU A 76 0.68 10.69 7.77
CA LEU A 76 1.10 9.65 6.84
C LEU A 76 1.62 8.45 7.63
N CYS A 77 1.39 7.24 7.12
CA CYS A 77 2.03 6.02 7.61
C CYS A 77 2.99 5.52 6.54
N VAL A 78 4.29 5.72 6.77
CA VAL A 78 5.33 5.51 5.75
C VAL A 78 6.41 4.59 6.29
N VAL A 79 6.80 3.61 5.49
CA VAL A 79 7.98 2.79 5.73
C VAL A 79 9.19 3.45 5.08
N LEU A 80 10.32 3.51 5.80
CA LEU A 80 11.58 3.93 5.21
C LEU A 80 11.97 2.91 4.13
N VAL A 81 12.34 3.40 2.96
CA VAL A 81 12.93 2.56 1.92
C VAL A 81 14.44 2.72 2.05
N ASP A 82 15.12 1.65 2.39
CA ASP A 82 16.57 1.61 2.48
C ASP A 82 17.12 0.26 2.00
N TRP A 83 18.34 0.28 1.48
CA TRP A 83 19.04 -0.93 1.04
C TRP A 83 20.55 -0.69 1.09
N THR A 84 21.31 -1.77 1.22
CA THR A 84 22.78 -1.70 1.12
C THR A 84 23.19 -2.22 -0.26
N VAL A 85 23.92 -1.43 -1.02
CA VAL A 85 24.45 -1.86 -2.32
C VAL A 85 25.45 -2.99 -2.11
N GLU A 86 25.30 -4.08 -2.85
CA GLU A 86 26.10 -5.28 -2.61
C GLU A 86 27.58 -5.08 -2.92
N THR A 87 27.91 -4.36 -3.99
CA THR A 87 29.29 -4.14 -4.44
C THR A 87 30.03 -3.10 -3.61
N THR A 88 29.40 -1.96 -3.32
CA THR A 88 30.02 -0.83 -2.60
C THR A 88 29.83 -0.88 -1.09
N LYS A 89 28.89 -1.70 -0.59
CA LYS A 89 28.44 -1.75 0.80
C LYS A 89 27.87 -0.42 1.33
N GLU A 90 27.51 0.49 0.44
CA GLU A 90 26.91 1.78 0.78
C GLU A 90 25.43 1.60 1.16
N LEU A 91 25.01 2.19 2.29
CA LEU A 91 23.60 2.31 2.66
C LEU A 91 22.95 3.43 1.83
N ARG A 92 21.87 3.09 1.13
CA ARG A 92 21.07 4.02 0.33
C ARG A 92 19.66 4.12 0.87
N LEU A 93 19.07 5.29 0.68
CA LEU A 93 17.70 5.59 1.05
C LEU A 93 16.88 5.91 -0.21
N GLY A 94 15.60 5.57 -0.19
CA GLY A 94 14.66 6.03 -1.20
C GLY A 94 14.54 7.55 -1.17
N GLU A 95 14.50 8.19 -2.33
CA GLU A 95 14.50 9.66 -2.48
C GLU A 95 13.51 10.36 -1.53
N CYS A 96 12.22 9.99 -1.57
CA CYS A 96 11.20 10.68 -0.79
C CYS A 96 11.18 10.27 0.69
N THR A 97 11.33 8.97 0.99
CA THR A 97 11.30 8.47 2.38
C THR A 97 12.57 8.86 3.14
N GLY A 98 13.72 8.85 2.48
CA GLY A 98 14.99 9.37 2.99
C GLY A 98 14.95 10.89 3.19
N TYR A 99 14.40 11.64 2.23
CA TYR A 99 14.16 13.08 2.39
C TYR A 99 13.29 13.37 3.62
N MET A 100 12.14 12.70 3.76
CA MET A 100 11.24 12.85 4.91
C MET A 100 11.92 12.48 6.23
N ARG A 101 12.73 11.41 6.25
CA ARG A 101 13.46 10.96 7.44
C ARG A 101 14.43 12.01 7.98
N GLN A 102 14.97 12.86 7.11
CA GLN A 102 15.91 13.93 7.47
C GLN A 102 15.22 15.23 7.92
N GLN A 103 13.91 15.37 7.66
CA GLN A 103 13.17 16.56 8.05
C GLN A 103 12.96 16.63 9.56
N LYS A 104 12.87 17.86 10.08
CA LYS A 104 12.59 18.16 11.49
C LYS A 104 11.24 18.89 11.60
N PRO A 105 10.58 18.86 12.78
CA PRO A 105 9.40 19.69 13.02
C PRO A 105 9.65 21.15 12.62
N GLY A 106 8.72 21.74 11.87
CA GLY A 106 8.84 23.10 11.32
C GLY A 106 9.38 23.16 9.87
N ALA A 107 9.89 22.06 9.32
CA ALA A 107 10.26 22.00 7.90
C ALA A 107 9.03 22.14 6.99
N GLN A 108 9.22 22.83 5.86
CA GLN A 108 8.18 22.94 4.83
C GLN A 108 8.35 21.82 3.81
N ILE A 109 7.25 21.12 3.52
CA ILE A 109 7.20 20.06 2.53
C ILE A 109 6.20 20.46 1.45
N MET A 110 6.65 20.51 0.19
CA MET A 110 5.76 20.74 -0.94
C MET A 110 4.95 19.46 -1.19
N CYS A 111 3.62 19.58 -1.11
CA CYS A 111 2.71 18.49 -1.38
C CYS A 111 1.43 19.00 -2.06
N ALA A 112 0.71 18.09 -2.72
CA ALA A 112 -0.63 18.32 -3.22
C ALA A 112 -1.51 17.14 -2.83
N VAL A 113 -2.76 17.43 -2.46
CA VAL A 113 -3.75 16.39 -2.13
C VAL A 113 -4.42 15.95 -3.44
N ARG A 114 -4.58 14.64 -3.60
CA ARG A 114 -5.32 14.04 -4.70
C ARG A 114 -6.49 13.24 -4.14
N GLN A 115 -7.59 13.22 -4.87
CA GLN A 115 -8.75 12.40 -4.51
C GLN A 115 -8.37 10.92 -4.57
N SER A 116 -8.73 10.15 -3.54
CA SER A 116 -8.50 8.70 -3.45
C SER A 116 -9.57 7.94 -4.23
N ALA A 117 -9.23 6.72 -4.66
CA ALA A 117 -10.20 5.76 -5.19
C ALA A 117 -11.09 5.18 -4.09
N ILE A 118 -10.63 5.22 -2.83
CA ILE A 118 -11.41 4.84 -1.64
C ILE A 118 -12.38 5.98 -1.33
N VAL A 119 -13.63 5.80 -1.76
CA VAL A 119 -14.74 6.68 -1.43
C VAL A 119 -15.67 5.94 -0.47
N LEU A 120 -15.87 6.49 0.73
CA LEU A 120 -16.79 5.92 1.71
C LEU A 120 -18.25 6.01 1.21
N PRO A 121 -19.12 5.08 1.64
CA PRO A 121 -20.55 5.19 1.33
C PRO A 121 -21.12 6.52 1.84
N THR A 122 -22.00 7.13 1.04
CA THR A 122 -22.71 8.37 1.40
C THR A 122 -23.47 8.22 2.71
N GLU A 123 -24.14 7.08 2.89
CA GLU A 123 -24.89 6.78 4.11
C GLU A 123 -23.97 6.21 5.18
N ALA A 124 -23.87 6.90 6.32
CA ALA A 124 -23.02 6.49 7.41
C ALA A 124 -23.43 5.13 8.00
N THR A 125 -24.68 4.70 7.82
CA THR A 125 -25.20 3.41 8.31
C THR A 125 -24.76 2.20 7.51
N ARG A 126 -24.18 2.37 6.31
CA ARG A 126 -23.71 1.23 5.49
C ARG A 126 -22.44 0.61 6.08
N PRO A 127 -22.35 -0.74 6.15
CA PRO A 127 -21.14 -1.40 6.62
C PRO A 127 -19.91 -1.07 5.77
N VAL A 128 -18.76 -0.97 6.42
CA VAL A 128 -17.46 -0.78 5.76
C VAL A 128 -16.50 -1.86 6.22
N LEU A 129 -16.07 -2.68 5.27
CA LEU A 129 -15.12 -3.76 5.43
C LEU A 129 -13.81 -3.35 4.77
N MET A 130 -12.71 -3.56 5.47
CA MET A 130 -11.38 -3.10 5.06
C MET A 130 -10.38 -4.23 5.21
N ALA A 131 -9.48 -4.38 4.26
CA ALA A 131 -8.38 -5.34 4.31
C ALA A 131 -7.06 -4.65 3.99
N GLY A 132 -6.06 -4.82 4.84
CA GLY A 132 -4.74 -4.25 4.59
C GLY A 132 -3.62 -4.93 5.36
N MET A 133 -2.39 -4.73 4.88
CA MET A 133 -1.18 -5.27 5.49
C MET A 133 -0.11 -4.20 5.62
N GLY A 134 0.62 -4.20 6.74
CA GLY A 134 1.69 -3.22 7.00
C GLY A 134 1.20 -1.78 6.82
N THR A 135 1.87 -1.00 5.97
CA THR A 135 1.48 0.40 5.66
C THR A 135 0.16 0.53 4.90
N GLY A 136 -0.42 -0.56 4.39
CA GLY A 136 -1.79 -0.62 3.88
C GLY A 136 -2.85 -0.25 4.94
N LEU A 137 -2.46 -0.15 6.21
CA LEU A 137 -3.30 0.34 7.30
C LEU A 137 -3.52 1.86 7.27
N ALA A 138 -2.76 2.61 6.46
CA ALA A 138 -2.85 4.07 6.37
C ALA A 138 -4.30 4.55 6.14
N PRO A 139 -4.97 4.23 5.01
CA PRO A 139 -6.34 4.69 4.80
C PRO A 139 -7.31 4.10 5.83
N TRP A 140 -7.07 2.89 6.35
CA TRP A 140 -7.96 2.26 7.34
C TRP A 140 -7.95 2.97 8.67
N ARG A 141 -6.80 3.54 9.06
CA ARG A 141 -6.73 4.43 10.21
C ARG A 141 -7.58 5.68 9.98
N ALA A 142 -7.45 6.33 8.81
CA ALA A 142 -8.25 7.50 8.47
C ALA A 142 -9.76 7.19 8.47
N VAL A 143 -10.18 6.12 7.79
CA VAL A 143 -11.58 5.68 7.73
C VAL A 143 -12.13 5.35 9.11
N THR A 144 -11.35 4.63 9.94
CA THR A 144 -11.81 4.27 11.28
C THR A 144 -11.94 5.50 12.18
N GLN A 145 -11.01 6.45 12.08
CA GLN A 145 -11.12 7.74 12.79
C GLN A 145 -12.37 8.51 12.37
N GLU A 146 -12.68 8.54 11.07
CA GLU A 146 -13.90 9.17 10.55
C GLU A 146 -15.16 8.54 11.16
N ARG A 147 -15.25 7.20 11.14
CA ARG A 147 -16.38 6.45 11.73
C ARG A 147 -16.51 6.68 13.24
N ILE A 148 -15.39 6.67 13.96
CA ILE A 148 -15.37 6.93 15.40
C ILE A 148 -15.86 8.34 15.72
N MET A 149 -15.41 9.34 14.96
CA MET A 149 -15.84 10.72 15.18
C MET A 149 -17.33 10.92 14.86
N GLN A 150 -17.83 10.34 13.76
CA GLN A 150 -19.26 10.31 13.45
C GLN A 150 -20.06 9.68 14.59
N HIS A 151 -19.62 8.53 15.10
CA HIS A 151 -20.25 7.85 16.23
C HIS A 151 -20.29 8.73 17.50
N ARG A 152 -19.14 9.32 17.87
CA ARG A 152 -19.02 10.20 19.04
C ARG A 152 -19.85 11.48 18.93
N GLN A 153 -20.13 11.93 17.71
CA GLN A 153 -21.03 13.05 17.42
C GLN A 153 -22.52 12.65 17.41
N GLY A 154 -22.84 11.39 17.71
CA GLY A 154 -24.21 10.87 17.77
C GLY A 154 -24.77 10.42 16.42
N THR A 155 -23.95 10.38 15.36
CA THR A 155 -24.37 9.82 14.07
C THR A 155 -24.43 8.30 14.16
N LYS A 156 -25.53 7.70 13.70
CA LYS A 156 -25.64 6.25 13.60
C LYS A 156 -24.70 5.74 12.51
N VAL A 157 -23.63 5.07 12.92
CA VAL A 157 -22.66 4.45 12.01
C VAL A 157 -22.96 2.96 11.83
N GLY A 158 -22.76 2.47 10.61
CA GLY A 158 -22.80 1.06 10.30
C GLY A 158 -21.59 0.30 10.87
N PRO A 159 -21.62 -1.03 10.82
CA PRO A 159 -20.48 -1.85 11.22
C PRO A 159 -19.20 -1.48 10.47
N CYS A 160 -18.09 -1.32 11.19
CA CYS A 160 -16.76 -1.16 10.62
C CYS A 160 -15.94 -2.42 10.92
N MET A 161 -15.45 -3.12 9.91
CA MET A 161 -14.71 -4.37 10.07
C MET A 161 -13.34 -4.27 9.38
N LEU A 162 -12.27 -4.59 10.08
CA LEU A 162 -10.90 -4.48 9.58
C LEU A 162 -10.15 -5.80 9.69
N PHE A 163 -9.72 -6.31 8.53
CA PHE A 163 -8.81 -7.45 8.42
C PHE A 163 -7.37 -6.95 8.24
N PHE A 164 -6.52 -7.25 9.22
CA PHE A 164 -5.13 -6.79 9.22
C PHE A 164 -4.14 -7.95 9.15
N GLY A 165 -3.19 -7.86 8.22
CA GLY A 165 -2.13 -8.84 8.03
C GLY A 165 -0.75 -8.31 8.41
N ALA A 166 0.00 -9.08 9.19
CA ALA A 166 1.42 -8.83 9.45
C ALA A 166 2.22 -10.14 9.65
N ARG A 167 3.54 -10.04 9.83
CA ARG A 167 4.35 -11.23 10.12
C ARG A 167 4.19 -11.64 11.58
N TYR A 168 4.33 -10.67 12.48
CA TYR A 168 4.28 -10.84 13.94
C TYR A 168 3.39 -9.75 14.55
N ALA A 169 2.84 -9.96 15.76
CA ALA A 169 2.02 -8.96 16.44
C ALA A 169 2.78 -7.67 16.79
N VAL A 170 4.11 -7.71 16.89
CA VAL A 170 4.94 -6.50 17.09
C VAL A 170 4.89 -5.54 15.89
N GLU A 171 4.48 -6.02 14.71
CA GLU A 171 4.25 -5.21 13.51
C GLU A 171 2.82 -4.65 13.46
N TYR A 172 2.02 -4.83 14.51
CA TYR A 172 0.66 -4.29 14.58
C TYR A 172 0.69 -2.78 14.85
N LEU A 173 0.75 -2.02 13.76
CA LEU A 173 0.76 -0.56 13.78
C LEU A 173 -0.52 0.00 14.42
N TYR A 174 -0.36 1.00 15.27
CA TYR A 174 -1.46 1.70 15.96
C TYR A 174 -2.36 0.78 16.82
N ARG A 175 -1.78 -0.29 17.37
CA ARG A 175 -2.50 -1.29 18.15
C ARG A 175 -3.39 -0.68 19.23
N GLU A 176 -2.84 0.20 20.07
CA GLU A 176 -3.59 0.80 21.20
C GLU A 176 -4.77 1.63 20.70
N GLU A 177 -4.59 2.35 19.59
CA GLU A 177 -5.63 3.16 18.96
C GLU A 177 -6.77 2.26 18.44
N PHE A 178 -6.45 1.22 17.65
CA PHE A 178 -7.48 0.31 17.14
C PHE A 178 -8.17 -0.49 18.25
N GLU A 179 -7.43 -0.96 19.27
CA GLU A 179 -8.04 -1.65 20.42
C GLU A 179 -8.99 -0.75 21.20
N SER A 180 -8.73 0.56 21.27
CA SER A 180 -9.67 1.53 21.86
C SER A 180 -10.97 1.63 21.06
N TYR A 181 -10.88 1.64 19.73
CA TYR A 181 -12.05 1.70 18.84
C TYR A 181 -12.89 0.42 18.86
N VAL A 182 -12.24 -0.73 19.09
CA VAL A 182 -12.93 -2.00 19.32
C VAL A 182 -13.70 -1.97 20.64
N LYS A 183 -13.12 -1.42 21.71
CA LYS A 183 -13.80 -1.28 23.01
C LYS A 183 -14.99 -0.33 22.96
N GLU A 184 -14.91 0.72 22.12
CA GLU A 184 -16.05 1.62 21.84
C GLU A 184 -17.14 0.97 20.98
N GLY A 185 -16.91 -0.22 20.42
CA GLY A 185 -17.90 -0.97 19.64
C GLY A 185 -18.08 -0.47 18.21
N VAL A 186 -17.25 0.47 17.75
CA VAL A 186 -17.32 0.99 16.37
C VAL A 186 -16.55 0.11 15.39
N LEU A 187 -15.48 -0.56 15.85
CA LEU A 187 -14.62 -1.41 15.03
C LEU A 187 -14.68 -2.87 15.47
N SER A 188 -14.75 -3.78 14.49
CA SER A 188 -14.41 -5.19 14.67
C SER A 188 -13.07 -5.48 13.99
N MET A 189 -12.12 -6.02 14.74
CA MET A 189 -10.76 -6.24 14.28
C MET A 189 -10.46 -7.73 14.10
N HIS A 190 -9.94 -8.11 12.93
CA HIS A 190 -9.54 -9.47 12.60
C HIS A 190 -8.07 -9.49 12.19
N THR A 191 -7.18 -9.92 13.08
CA THR A 191 -5.72 -9.92 12.81
C THR A 191 -5.23 -11.28 12.33
N ALA A 192 -4.31 -11.25 11.37
CA ALA A 192 -3.62 -12.39 10.79
C ALA A 192 -2.11 -12.22 10.92
N PHE A 193 -1.50 -12.97 11.84
CA PHE A 193 -0.05 -12.99 12.04
C PHE A 193 0.53 -14.26 11.41
N SER A 194 1.28 -14.08 10.33
CA SER A 194 1.72 -15.21 9.49
C SER A 194 2.88 -16.03 10.07
N ARG A 195 3.56 -15.54 11.10
CA ARG A 195 4.77 -16.15 11.68
C ARG A 195 4.72 -16.41 13.19
N GLU A 196 3.57 -16.23 13.84
CA GLU A 196 3.40 -16.52 15.29
C GLU A 196 3.11 -17.99 15.60
N GLN A 197 2.83 -18.79 14.57
CA GLN A 197 2.50 -20.21 14.71
C GLN A 197 2.99 -20.99 13.48
N ALA A 198 3.03 -22.32 13.60
CA ALA A 198 3.52 -23.21 12.53
C ALA A 198 2.71 -23.10 11.23
N ARG A 199 1.39 -22.93 11.34
CA ARG A 199 0.49 -22.72 10.20
C ARG A 199 0.45 -21.24 9.82
N LYS A 200 0.71 -20.91 8.55
CA LYS A 200 0.59 -19.52 8.08
C LYS A 200 -0.87 -19.07 8.09
N ILE A 201 -1.16 -18.00 8.81
CA ILE A 201 -2.47 -17.34 8.84
C ILE A 201 -2.33 -16.00 8.12
N TYR A 202 -3.17 -15.78 7.11
CA TYR A 202 -3.22 -14.57 6.30
C TYR A 202 -4.63 -13.96 6.33
N VAL A 203 -4.76 -12.77 5.77
CA VAL A 203 -6.01 -11.99 5.76
C VAL A 203 -7.16 -12.75 5.11
N GLN A 204 -6.92 -13.43 3.99
CA GLN A 204 -7.93 -14.25 3.31
C GLN A 204 -8.52 -15.34 4.21
N HIS A 205 -7.71 -15.95 5.08
CA HIS A 205 -8.21 -16.96 6.02
C HIS A 205 -9.16 -16.35 7.06
N ARG A 206 -8.88 -15.12 7.51
CA ARG A 206 -9.75 -14.40 8.45
C ARG A 206 -11.05 -13.94 7.79
N ILE A 207 -11.00 -13.59 6.50
CA ILE A 207 -12.19 -13.24 5.72
C ILE A 207 -13.12 -14.45 5.62
N ILE A 208 -12.58 -15.63 5.29
CA ILE A 208 -13.35 -16.88 5.22
C ILE A 208 -13.94 -17.24 6.59
N GLU A 209 -13.16 -17.13 7.67
CA GLU A 209 -13.62 -17.36 9.04
C GLU A 209 -14.78 -16.43 9.45
N ALA A 210 -14.74 -15.17 9.00
CA ALA A 210 -15.81 -14.19 9.22
C ALA A 210 -16.92 -14.25 8.15
N GLY A 211 -16.92 -15.28 7.29
CA GLY A 211 -17.65 -15.32 6.02
C GLY A 211 -19.14 -15.02 6.13
N GLU A 212 -19.83 -15.53 7.15
CA GLU A 212 -21.27 -15.27 7.36
C GLU A 212 -21.56 -13.77 7.53
N LYS A 213 -20.80 -13.08 8.37
CA LYS A 213 -20.95 -11.62 8.58
C LYS A 213 -20.51 -10.84 7.36
N VAL A 214 -19.43 -11.28 6.70
CA VAL A 214 -18.95 -10.64 5.47
C VAL A 214 -20.02 -10.71 4.39
N ALA A 215 -20.61 -11.88 4.15
CA ALA A 215 -21.69 -12.06 3.20
C ALA A 215 -22.94 -11.26 3.57
N ASP A 216 -23.36 -11.27 4.84
CA ASP A 216 -24.49 -10.46 5.30
C ASP A 216 -24.29 -8.96 5.03
N TYR A 217 -23.16 -8.41 5.45
CA TYR A 217 -22.86 -7.00 5.21
C TYR A 217 -22.78 -6.66 3.72
N MET A 218 -22.11 -7.51 2.93
CA MET A 218 -21.89 -7.26 1.51
C MET A 218 -23.09 -7.57 0.63
N LEU A 219 -24.00 -8.46 1.01
CA LEU A 219 -25.08 -8.88 0.12
C LEU A 219 -26.46 -8.41 0.59
N ARG A 220 -26.63 -8.13 1.88
CA ARG A 220 -27.94 -7.79 2.48
C ARG A 220 -28.00 -6.36 3.02
N GLN A 221 -26.86 -5.70 3.26
CA GLN A 221 -26.80 -4.38 3.91
C GLN A 221 -26.07 -3.31 3.09
N ASP A 222 -25.89 -3.52 1.79
CA ASP A 222 -25.21 -2.59 0.88
C ASP A 222 -23.79 -2.19 1.36
N GLY A 223 -23.09 -3.11 2.01
CA GLY A 223 -21.74 -2.90 2.52
C GLY A 223 -20.72 -2.68 1.41
N HIS A 224 -19.63 -2.00 1.78
CA HIS A 224 -18.48 -1.77 0.92
C HIS A 224 -17.25 -2.51 1.46
N PHE A 225 -16.47 -3.11 0.56
CA PHE A 225 -15.23 -3.80 0.85
C PHE A 225 -14.06 -3.11 0.15
N TYR A 226 -13.05 -2.74 0.91
CA TYR A 226 -11.87 -2.06 0.39
C TYR A 226 -10.58 -2.83 0.70
N VAL A 227 -9.70 -2.94 -0.28
CA VAL A 227 -8.38 -3.58 -0.15
C VAL A 227 -7.29 -2.54 -0.37
N CYS A 228 -6.30 -2.49 0.53
CA CYS A 228 -5.20 -1.55 0.46
C CYS A 228 -3.86 -2.18 0.84
N GLY A 229 -2.80 -1.87 0.08
CA GLY A 229 -1.43 -2.32 0.36
C GLY A 229 -0.69 -2.83 -0.87
N SER A 230 0.03 -3.93 -0.71
CA SER A 230 0.87 -4.52 -1.76
C SER A 230 0.05 -5.01 -2.96
N ALA A 231 0.40 -4.57 -4.17
CA ALA A 231 -0.20 -4.98 -5.44
C ALA A 231 0.29 -6.35 -5.96
N ARG A 232 0.94 -7.15 -5.10
CA ARG A 232 1.36 -8.52 -5.44
C ARG A 232 0.16 -9.48 -5.35
N GLN A 233 0.35 -10.68 -4.80
CA GLN A 233 -0.68 -11.73 -4.73
C GLN A 233 -1.91 -11.39 -3.85
N VAL A 234 -1.79 -10.41 -2.95
CA VAL A 234 -2.78 -10.19 -1.88
C VAL A 234 -4.18 -9.81 -2.38
N PRO A 235 -4.36 -8.90 -3.35
CA PRO A 235 -5.67 -8.61 -3.89
C PRO A 235 -6.35 -9.82 -4.53
N GLU A 236 -5.61 -10.69 -5.20
CA GLU A 236 -6.13 -11.91 -5.83
C GLU A 236 -6.54 -12.96 -4.79
N ASP A 237 -5.74 -13.13 -3.73
CA ASP A 237 -6.07 -14.03 -2.61
C ASP A 237 -7.34 -13.59 -1.89
N ILE A 238 -7.50 -12.27 -1.67
CA ILE A 238 -8.70 -11.70 -1.05
C ILE A 238 -9.90 -11.87 -1.99
N TYR A 239 -9.74 -11.62 -3.29
CA TYR A 239 -10.80 -11.78 -4.28
C TYR A 239 -11.32 -13.23 -4.29
N THR A 240 -10.39 -14.20 -4.27
CA THR A 240 -10.72 -15.63 -4.21
C THR A 240 -11.46 -15.99 -2.92
N ALA A 241 -11.00 -15.50 -1.77
CA ALA A 241 -11.70 -15.71 -0.50
C ALA A 241 -13.10 -15.09 -0.46
N MET A 242 -13.29 -13.92 -1.08
CA MET A 242 -14.61 -13.31 -1.21
C MET A 242 -15.56 -14.17 -2.04
N LYS A 243 -15.08 -14.78 -3.14
CA LYS A 243 -15.88 -15.73 -3.92
C LYS A 243 -16.26 -16.97 -3.10
N GLU A 244 -15.32 -17.52 -2.33
CA GLU A 244 -15.58 -18.65 -1.43
C GLU A 244 -16.67 -18.30 -0.40
N VAL A 245 -16.58 -17.10 0.20
CA VAL A 245 -17.60 -16.58 1.13
C VAL A 245 -18.96 -16.46 0.45
N ILE A 246 -19.02 -15.92 -0.77
CA ILE A 246 -20.28 -15.78 -1.52
C ILE A 246 -20.89 -17.16 -1.84
N MET A 247 -20.10 -18.09 -2.39
CA MET A 247 -20.56 -19.45 -2.71
C MET A 247 -21.11 -20.17 -1.48
N ALA A 248 -20.43 -20.07 -0.35
CA ALA A 248 -20.85 -20.73 0.89
C ALA A 248 -22.17 -20.18 1.45
N ASN A 249 -22.43 -18.88 1.31
CA ASN A 249 -23.58 -18.21 1.92
C ASN A 249 -24.80 -18.11 0.98
N GLU A 250 -24.58 -17.94 -0.32
CA GLU A 250 -25.65 -17.87 -1.33
C GLU A 250 -25.96 -19.23 -1.97
N LYS A 251 -25.18 -20.28 -1.65
CA LYS A 251 -25.29 -21.63 -2.23
C LYS A 251 -25.23 -21.62 -3.76
N CYS A 252 -24.40 -20.73 -4.31
CA CYS A 252 -24.20 -20.55 -5.73
C CYS A 252 -22.91 -21.23 -6.21
N ASN A 253 -22.76 -21.39 -7.52
CA ASN A 253 -21.53 -21.92 -8.13
C ASN A 253 -20.47 -20.81 -8.35
N GLU A 254 -19.31 -21.21 -8.87
CA GLU A 254 -18.18 -20.28 -9.08
C GLU A 254 -18.51 -19.16 -10.08
N GLU A 255 -19.19 -19.46 -11.19
CA GLU A 255 -19.58 -18.49 -12.22
C GLU A 255 -20.55 -17.44 -11.66
N GLU A 256 -21.54 -17.90 -10.88
CA GLU A 256 -22.49 -17.03 -10.19
C GLU A 256 -21.78 -16.13 -9.16
N SER A 257 -20.82 -16.67 -8.39
CA SER A 257 -20.05 -15.89 -7.42
C SER A 257 -19.17 -14.82 -8.08
N GLU A 258 -18.59 -15.12 -9.24
CA GLU A 258 -17.80 -14.19 -10.05
C GLU A 258 -18.68 -13.05 -10.57
N ALA A 259 -19.87 -13.38 -11.06
CA ALA A 259 -20.83 -12.38 -11.52
C ALA A 259 -21.28 -11.44 -10.39
N ILE A 260 -21.57 -11.98 -9.19
CA ILE A 260 -21.93 -11.18 -8.01
C ILE A 260 -20.78 -10.23 -7.63
N LEU A 261 -19.56 -10.75 -7.49
CA LEU A 261 -18.42 -9.93 -7.05
C LEU A 261 -18.01 -8.90 -8.12
N SER A 262 -18.13 -9.24 -9.40
CA SER A 262 -17.94 -8.31 -10.51
C SER A 262 -18.96 -7.18 -10.50
N ASN A 263 -20.24 -7.48 -10.22
CA ASN A 263 -21.27 -6.45 -10.06
C ASN A 263 -20.96 -5.51 -8.89
N LEU A 264 -20.56 -6.04 -7.72
CA LEU A 264 -20.13 -5.23 -6.58
C LEU A 264 -18.95 -4.31 -6.93
N LYS A 265 -18.02 -4.77 -7.77
CA LYS A 265 -16.90 -3.96 -8.25
C LYS A 265 -17.39 -2.83 -9.18
N MET A 266 -18.31 -3.11 -10.10
CA MET A 266 -18.90 -2.09 -10.98
C MET A 266 -19.70 -1.05 -10.20
N GLU A 267 -20.36 -1.44 -9.11
CA GLU A 267 -21.08 -0.55 -8.20
C GLU A 267 -20.15 0.28 -7.28
N GLY A 268 -18.83 0.08 -7.34
CA GLY A 268 -17.87 0.75 -6.45
C GLY A 268 -17.93 0.24 -5.01
N ARG A 269 -18.53 -0.93 -4.78
CA ARG A 269 -18.67 -1.57 -3.47
C ARG A 269 -17.59 -2.59 -3.18
N TYR A 270 -16.82 -2.99 -4.18
CA TYR A 270 -15.54 -3.70 -4.00
C TYR A 270 -14.44 -2.90 -4.68
N THR A 271 -13.50 -2.33 -3.91
CA THR A 271 -12.44 -1.44 -4.42
C THR A 271 -11.07 -1.89 -3.95
N VAL A 272 -10.10 -1.85 -4.87
CA VAL A 272 -8.70 -2.21 -4.60
C VAL A 272 -7.82 -1.00 -4.89
N GLU A 273 -7.10 -0.52 -3.88
CA GLU A 273 -6.06 0.52 -4.01
C GLU A 273 -4.71 -0.08 -3.57
N ALA A 274 -3.93 -0.58 -4.53
CA ALA A 274 -2.68 -1.27 -4.26
C ALA A 274 -1.49 -0.66 -5.00
N TRP A 275 -0.29 -0.77 -4.43
CA TRP A 275 0.97 -0.25 -4.98
C TRP A 275 2.10 -1.28 -4.92
N SER A 276 3.14 -1.07 -5.74
CA SER A 276 4.36 -1.88 -5.81
C SER A 276 5.61 -1.13 -5.34
#